data_AF-A0A4Y2VGP4-F1
#
_entry.id   AF-A0A4Y2VGP4-F1
#
_cell.length_a   1.000
_cell.length_b   1.000
_cell.length_c   1.000
_cell.angle_alpha   90.00
_cell.angle_beta   90.00
_cell.angle_gamma   90.00
#
_symmetry.space_group_name_H-M   'P 1'
#
loop_
_entity.id
_entity.type
_entity.pdbx_description
1 polymer ?
#
loop_
_entity_poly.entity_id
_entity_poly.type
_entity_poly.pdbx_seq_one_letter_code
_entity_poly.pdbx_strand_id
1 'polypeptide(L)'
;MYDSGSQKSYIRKEIASVLSLAPLRQQLLSHALFGRERINEELHNVYKIELGSLEGNFNCNFDVVDKDIICNDVPSVSYGPWIDELKSMNIQMFDTEDNLGPIDVLIGADVAGRLFTGKEEI
;
A
#
# COMPACT_ATOMS: atom_id res chain seq x y z
N MET A 1 1.70 1.17 -3.28
CA MET A 1 3.02 0.50 -3.02
C MET A 1 2.79 -0.85 -2.36
N TYR A 2 3.65 -1.84 -2.63
CA TYR A 2 3.68 -3.12 -1.89
C TYR A 2 4.88 -3.12 -0.93
N ASP A 3 4.66 -3.51 0.34
CA ASP A 3 5.72 -3.60 1.35
C ASP A 3 5.52 -4.83 2.26
N SER A 4 6.35 -5.85 2.05
CA SER A 4 6.37 -7.07 2.88
C SER A 4 6.82 -6.85 4.33
N GLY A 5 7.56 -5.76 4.60
CA GLY A 5 7.98 -5.39 5.95
C GLY A 5 6.84 -4.78 6.77
N SER A 6 5.79 -4.30 6.10
CA SER A 6 4.59 -3.81 6.76
C SER A 6 3.63 -4.97 7.08
N GLN A 7 3.30 -5.14 8.35
CA GLN A 7 2.34 -6.16 8.79
C GLN A 7 0.89 -5.84 8.42
N LYS A 8 0.61 -4.57 8.09
CA LYS A 8 -0.73 -4.08 7.76
C LYS A 8 -0.74 -3.32 6.46
N SER A 9 -1.88 -3.36 5.79
CA SER A 9 -2.17 -2.50 4.66
C SER A 9 -2.68 -1.14 5.16
N TYR A 10 -2.29 -0.06 4.48
CA TYR A 10 -2.58 1.31 4.87
C TYR A 10 -3.19 2.15 3.75
N ILE A 11 -4.00 3.13 4.12
CA ILE A 11 -4.53 4.17 3.24
C ILE A 11 -4.24 5.54 3.82
N ARG A 12 -3.94 6.50 2.95
CA ARG A 12 -3.74 7.89 3.36
C ARG A 12 -5.08 8.50 3.79
N LYS A 13 -5.14 9.14 4.96
CA LYS A 13 -6.38 9.72 5.51
C LYS A 13 -7.09 10.65 4.54
N GLU A 14 -6.32 11.47 3.82
CA GLU A 14 -6.85 12.37 2.79
C GLU A 14 -7.62 11.59 1.71
N ILE A 15 -7.08 10.46 1.25
CA ILE A 15 -7.69 9.63 0.21
C ILE A 15 -8.96 8.95 0.73
N ALA A 16 -8.95 8.46 1.97
CA ALA A 16 -10.15 7.91 2.58
C ALA A 16 -11.29 8.96 2.64
N SER A 17 -10.94 10.22 2.92
CA SER A 17 -11.88 11.35 2.90
C SER A 17 -12.37 11.69 1.49
N VAL A 18 -11.47 11.78 0.50
CA VAL A 18 -11.81 12.05 -0.91
C VAL A 18 -12.74 10.97 -1.48
N LEU A 19 -12.50 9.71 -1.14
CA LEU A 19 -13.35 8.58 -1.53
C LEU A 19 -14.62 8.45 -0.67
N SER A 20 -14.81 9.33 0.31
CA SER A 20 -15.96 9.33 1.24
C SER A 20 -16.19 7.97 1.92
N LEU A 21 -15.10 7.30 2.30
CA LEU A 21 -15.17 5.98 2.94
C LEU A 21 -15.72 6.10 4.35
N ALA A 22 -16.65 5.20 4.70
CA ALA A 22 -17.12 5.06 6.07
C ALA A 22 -16.15 4.18 6.88
N PRO A 23 -15.69 4.62 8.07
CA PRO A 23 -14.85 3.80 8.92
C PRO A 23 -15.64 2.57 9.41
N LEU A 24 -15.07 1.39 9.21
CA LEU A 24 -15.66 0.11 9.62
C LEU A 24 -15.50 -0.11 11.13
N ARG A 25 -14.32 0.20 11.66
CA ARG A 25 -13.97 0.08 13.08
C ARG A 25 -12.76 0.94 13.41
N GLN A 26 -12.47 1.08 14.70
CA GLN A 26 -11.20 1.63 15.17
C GLN A 26 -10.29 0.50 15.65
N GLN A 27 -8.99 0.64 15.41
CA GLN A 27 -7.98 -0.32 15.83
C GLN A 27 -6.81 0.43 16.47
N LEU A 28 -6.46 0.02 17.68
CA LEU A 28 -5.26 0.49 18.36
C LEU A 28 -4.06 -0.28 17.78
N LEU A 29 -3.04 0.44 17.31
CA LEU A 29 -1.83 -0.14 16.76
C LEU A 29 -0.60 0.46 17.44
N SER A 30 0.32 -0.40 17.85
CA SER A 30 1.67 0.01 18.23
C SER A 30 2.60 -0.22 17.05
N HIS A 31 3.36 0.81 16.69
CA HIS A 31 4.41 0.70 15.69
C HIS A 31 5.73 0.38 16.40
N ALA A 32 6.25 -0.84 16.19
CA ALA A 32 7.52 -1.27 16.78
C ALA A 32 8.58 -1.44 15.69
N LEU A 33 9.76 -0.86 15.91
CA LEU A 33 10.97 -1.10 15.12
C LEU A 33 11.97 -1.91 15.94
N PHE A 34 12.64 -2.86 15.31
CA PHE A 34 13.61 -3.72 15.99
C PHE A 34 14.79 -2.87 16.51
N GLY A 35 15.05 -2.92 17.83
CA GLY A 35 16.18 -2.22 18.46
C GLY A 35 15.97 -0.74 18.82
N ARG A 36 14.75 -0.18 18.71
CA ARG A 36 14.40 1.17 19.21
C ARG A 36 13.26 1.15 20.23
N GLU A 37 13.14 2.27 20.95
CA GLU A 37 12.10 2.55 21.94
C GLU A 37 10.69 2.34 21.37
N ARG A 38 9.78 1.76 22.17
CA ARG A 38 8.37 1.54 21.78
C ARG A 38 7.78 2.89 21.37
N ILE A 39 7.22 2.98 20.16
CA ILE A 39 6.44 4.14 19.75
C ILE A 39 4.99 3.93 20.18
N ASN A 40 4.37 5.04 20.57
CA ASN A 40 3.03 5.18 21.11
C ASN A 40 1.98 4.30 20.41
N GLU A 41 1.06 3.75 21.20
CA GLU A 41 -0.16 3.15 20.70
C GLU A 41 -1.03 4.27 20.11
N GLU A 42 -1.36 4.14 18.82
CA GLU A 42 -2.20 5.10 18.11
C GLU A 42 -3.50 4.44 17.70
N LEU A 43 -4.60 5.18 17.81
CA LEU A 43 -5.91 4.73 17.39
C LEU A 43 -6.12 5.11 15.93
N HIS A 44 -6.36 4.12 15.10
CA HIS A 44 -6.56 4.29 13.66
C HIS A 44 -7.96 3.86 13.26
N ASN A 45 -8.53 4.50 12.26
CA ASN A 45 -9.74 3.99 11.63
C ASN A 45 -9.36 2.93 10.59
N VAL A 46 -10.16 1.88 10.53
CA VAL A 46 -10.04 0.82 9.53
C VAL A 46 -11.16 0.99 8.53
N TYR A 47 -10.82 0.94 7.25
CA TYR A 47 -11.75 1.05 6.14
C TYR A 47 -11.69 -0.22 5.31
N LYS A 48 -12.79 -0.56 4.65
CA LYS A 48 -12.81 -1.61 3.64
C LYS A 48 -12.71 -0.96 2.27
N ILE A 49 -11.70 -1.33 1.49
CA ILE A 49 -11.50 -0.85 0.13
C ILE A 49 -11.57 -2.00 -0.87
N GLU A 50 -11.82 -1.67 -2.14
CA GLU A 50 -11.75 -2.60 -3.26
C GLU A 50 -10.66 -2.12 -4.22
N LEU A 51 -9.66 -2.96 -4.47
CA LEU A 51 -8.68 -2.77 -5.53
C LEU A 51 -9.11 -3.59 -6.75
N GLY A 52 -9.26 -2.90 -7.88
CA GLY A 52 -9.56 -3.50 -9.17
C GLY A 52 -8.36 -3.42 -10.12
N SER A 53 -8.20 -4.43 -10.97
CA SER A 53 -7.35 -4.36 -12.16
C SER A 53 -7.91 -3.33 -13.13
N LEU A 54 -7.03 -2.62 -13.84
CA LEU A 54 -7.42 -1.68 -14.90
C LEU A 54 -8.16 -2.37 -16.06
N GLU A 55 -7.90 -3.67 -16.25
CA GLU A 55 -8.59 -4.49 -17.25
C GLU A 55 -9.94 -5.03 -16.75
N GLY A 56 -10.29 -4.82 -15.48
CA GLY A 56 -11.54 -5.27 -14.86
C GLY A 56 -11.64 -6.79 -14.64
N ASN A 57 -10.57 -7.54 -14.93
CA ASN A 57 -10.53 -9.01 -14.79
C ASN A 57 -10.28 -9.50 -13.36
N PHE A 58 -9.94 -8.60 -12.44
CA PHE A 58 -9.63 -8.93 -11.06
C PHE A 58 -10.11 -7.82 -10.13
N ASN A 59 -10.72 -8.22 -9.01
CA ASN A 59 -10.98 -7.34 -7.88
C ASN A 59 -10.62 -8.05 -6.56
N CYS A 60 -10.15 -7.27 -5.59
CA CYS A 60 -9.86 -7.75 -4.26
C CYS A 60 -10.30 -6.70 -3.24
N ASN A 61 -11.12 -7.12 -2.29
CA ASN A 61 -11.45 -6.30 -1.13
C ASN A 61 -10.62 -6.72 0.09
N PHE A 62 -10.19 -5.73 0.84
CA PHE A 62 -9.44 -5.92 2.08
C PHE A 62 -9.56 -4.69 2.98
N ASP A 63 -9.18 -4.90 4.23
CA ASP A 63 -9.17 -3.87 5.26
C ASP A 63 -7.86 -3.08 5.19
N VAL A 64 -7.95 -1.76 5.28
CA VAL A 64 -6.81 -0.84 5.33
C VAL A 64 -6.92 0.05 6.55
N VAL A 65 -5.78 0.34 7.15
CA VAL A 65 -5.63 1.22 8.31
C VAL A 65 -5.30 2.62 7.83
N ASP A 66 -5.93 3.65 8.40
CA ASP A 66 -5.58 5.02 8.02
C ASP A 66 -4.26 5.51 8.59
N LYS A 67 -3.55 6.31 7.80
CA LYS A 67 -2.37 7.04 8.25
C LYS A 67 -2.26 8.37 7.55
N ASP A 68 -1.78 9.39 8.25
CA ASP A 68 -1.57 10.72 7.65
C ASP A 68 -0.46 10.67 6.59
N ILE A 69 0.67 10.04 6.94
CA ILE A 69 1.82 9.83 6.06
C ILE A 69 2.23 8.36 6.18
N ILE A 70 2.12 7.61 5.08
CA ILE A 70 2.47 6.19 5.04
C ILE A 70 3.98 6.00 4.98
N CYS A 71 4.64 6.69 4.06
CA CYS A 71 6.09 6.74 3.89
C CYS A 71 6.49 8.16 3.54
N ASN A 72 7.74 8.51 3.83
CA ASN A 72 8.35 9.72 3.27
C ASN A 72 8.63 9.51 1.77
N ASP A 73 9.28 10.49 1.14
CA ASP A 73 9.61 10.46 -0.28
C ASP A 73 10.25 9.13 -0.70
N VAL A 74 9.61 8.44 -1.65
CA VAL A 74 10.17 7.26 -2.30
C VAL A 74 11.04 7.78 -3.44
N PRO A 75 12.36 7.44 -3.46
CA PRO A 75 13.22 7.89 -4.55
C PRO A 75 12.73 7.31 -5.87
N SER A 76 12.62 8.17 -6.90
CA SER A 76 12.27 7.75 -8.25
C SER A 76 13.33 6.81 -8.81
N VAL A 77 12.89 5.92 -9.70
CA VAL A 77 13.82 5.01 -10.35
C VAL A 77 14.51 5.73 -11.50
N SER A 78 15.84 5.81 -11.44
CA SER A 78 16.64 6.51 -12.46
C SER A 78 16.48 5.87 -13.83
N TYR A 79 16.26 6.66 -14.88
CA TYR A 79 16.13 6.14 -16.24
C TYR A 79 17.41 5.41 -16.70
N GLY A 80 17.27 4.21 -17.27
CA GLY A 80 18.40 3.45 -17.80
C GLY A 80 18.01 2.39 -18.84
N PRO A 81 18.97 1.78 -19.54
CA PRO A 81 18.73 0.82 -20.63
C PRO A 81 17.91 -0.41 -20.21
N TRP A 82 17.98 -0.76 -18.94
CA TRP A 82 17.23 -1.86 -18.33
C TRP A 82 15.71 -1.60 -18.32
N ILE A 83 15.24 -0.34 -18.41
CA ILE A 83 13.81 -0.03 -18.55
C ILE A 83 13.28 -0.54 -19.89
N ASP A 84 14.05 -0.37 -20.97
CA ASP A 84 13.65 -0.84 -22.30
C ASP A 84 13.73 -2.37 -22.38
N GLU A 85 14.66 -2.99 -21.65
CA GLU A 85 14.71 -4.44 -21.46
C GLU A 85 13.44 -4.95 -20.73
N LEU A 86 13.05 -4.32 -19.63
CA LEU A 86 11.81 -4.67 -18.91
C LEU A 86 10.57 -4.50 -19.79
N LYS A 87 10.49 -3.42 -20.57
CA LYS A 87 9.40 -3.22 -21.54
C LYS A 87 9.36 -4.33 -22.58
N SER A 88 10.51 -4.81 -23.06
CA SER A 88 10.58 -5.94 -24.00
C SER A 88 10.08 -7.25 -23.38
N MET A 89 10.15 -7.37 -22.05
CA MET A 89 9.60 -8.48 -21.26
C MET A 89 8.13 -8.26 -20.86
N ASN A 90 7.47 -7.23 -21.41
CA ASN A 90 6.11 -6.82 -21.08
C ASN A 90 5.94 -6.39 -19.61
N ILE A 91 7.02 -5.90 -18.99
CA ILE A 91 7.05 -5.34 -17.64
C ILE A 91 7.10 -3.81 -17.76
N GLN A 92 6.06 -3.14 -17.29
CA GLN A 92 5.99 -1.68 -17.27
C GLN A 92 6.38 -1.15 -15.90
N MET A 93 7.28 -0.17 -15.88
CA MET A 93 7.56 0.64 -14.70
C MET A 93 6.76 1.94 -14.77
N PHE A 94 6.10 2.26 -13.67
CA PHE A 94 5.34 3.50 -13.50
C PHE A 94 6.05 4.52 -12.60
N ASP A 95 7.19 4.14 -12.02
CA ASP A 95 7.92 4.88 -10.98
C ASP A 95 9.10 5.71 -11.52
N THR A 96 9.03 6.09 -12.80
CA THR A 96 10.14 6.68 -13.57
C THR A 96 10.09 8.20 -13.68
N GLU A 97 9.07 8.85 -13.11
CA GLU A 97 8.91 10.30 -13.14
C GLU A 97 9.41 10.94 -11.83
N ASP A 98 10.02 12.13 -11.92
CA ASP A 98 10.63 12.84 -10.78
C ASP A 98 9.61 13.42 -9.76
N ASN A 99 8.31 13.18 -9.95
CA ASN A 99 7.24 13.68 -9.08
C ASN A 99 6.32 12.55 -8.62
N LEU A 100 6.88 11.59 -7.91
CA LEU A 100 6.08 10.62 -7.18
C LEU A 100 5.48 11.32 -5.97
N GLY A 101 4.17 11.52 -6.03
CA GLY A 101 3.39 12.00 -4.90
C GLY A 101 3.46 11.03 -3.71
N PRO A 102 2.90 11.43 -2.55
CA PRO A 102 2.85 10.56 -1.39
C PRO A 102 2.12 9.25 -1.72
N ILE A 103 2.51 8.18 -1.03
CA ILE A 103 1.84 6.89 -1.17
C ILE A 103 0.41 7.00 -0.65
N ASP A 104 -0.55 6.79 -1.55
CA ASP A 104 -1.97 6.81 -1.21
C ASP A 104 -2.44 5.51 -0.58
N VAL A 105 -1.94 4.37 -1.08
CA VAL A 105 -2.26 3.03 -0.58
C VAL A 105 -0.99 2.17 -0.50
N LEU A 106 -0.80 1.53 0.64
CA LEU A 106 0.24 0.54 0.87
C LEU A 106 -0.38 -0.82 1.15
N ILE A 107 0.12 -1.85 0.46
CA ILE A 107 -0.29 -3.23 0.60
C ILE A 107 0.75 -3.93 1.46
N GLY A 108 0.33 -4.33 2.66
CA GLY A 108 1.14 -5.06 3.61
C GLY A 108 1.12 -6.57 3.39
N ALA A 109 1.86 -7.27 4.23
CA ALA A 109 1.93 -8.74 4.24
C ALA A 109 0.56 -9.40 4.51
N ASP A 110 -0.37 -8.71 5.17
CA ASP A 110 -1.71 -9.18 5.48
C ASP A 110 -2.60 -9.44 4.25
N VAL A 111 -2.27 -8.84 3.11
CA VAL A 111 -3.07 -8.94 1.87
C VAL A 111 -2.23 -9.43 0.69
N ALA A 112 -0.92 -9.22 0.73
CA ALA A 112 -0.02 -9.52 -0.39
C ALA A 112 -0.08 -10.96 -0.87
N GLY A 113 -0.13 -11.94 0.04
CA GLY A 113 -0.24 -13.36 -0.32
C GLY A 113 -1.49 -13.63 -1.17
N ARG A 114 -2.62 -13.04 -0.80
CA ARG A 114 -3.91 -13.15 -1.52
C ARG A 114 -3.81 -12.52 -2.91
N LEU A 115 -3.16 -11.36 -3.02
CA LEU A 115 -2.99 -10.66 -4.30
C LEU A 115 -2.06 -11.40 -5.26
N PHE A 116 -0.96 -11.96 -4.79
CA PHE A 116 0.01 -12.64 -5.66
C PHE A 116 -0.42 -14.04 -6.07
N THR A 117 -1.13 -14.76 -5.19
CA THR A 117 -1.43 -16.18 -5.41
C THR A 117 -2.90 -16.44 -5.72
N GLY A 118 -3.78 -15.47 -5.51
CA GLY A 118 -5.23 -15.65 -5.62
C GLY A 118 -5.82 -16.61 -4.59
N LYS A 119 -5.04 -17.06 -3.61
CA LYS A 119 -5.45 -18.00 -2.55
C LYS A 119 -5.57 -17.27 -1.22
N GLU A 120 -6.62 -17.58 -0.47
CA GLU A 120 -6.70 -17.20 0.95
C GLU A 120 -5.76 -18.12 1.74
N GLU A 121 -4.81 -17.54 2.48
CA GLU A 121 -4.14 -18.30 3.54
C GLU A 121 -5.19 -18.59 4.62
N ILE A 122 -5.48 -19.87 4.83
CA ILE A 122 -6.39 -20.42 5.84
C ILE A 122 -5.60 -20.69 7.12
#